data_AF-A0A9E4QPT4-F1
#
_entry.id   AF-A0A9E4QPT4-F1
#
_cell.length_a   1.000
_cell.length_b   1.000
_cell.length_c   1.000
_cell.angle_alpha   90.00
_cell.angle_beta   90.00
_cell.angle_gamma   90.00
#
_symmetry.space_group_name_H-M   'P 1'
#
loop_
_entity.id
_entity.type
_entity.pdbx_description
1 polymer ?
#
loop_
_entity_poly.entity_id
_entity_poly.type
_entity_poly.pdbx_seq_one_letter_code
_entity_poly.pdbx_strand_id
1 'polypeptide(L)'
;MAYTLEGRILEVCDCNVLCPCWIGEDPDNGTCDSIIAYHIDQGTIEGVDVSGLTMAMLAHIPGNVLDGNFRAVAYLDDKAS
;
A
#
# COMPACT_ATOMS: atom_id res chain seq x y z
N MET A 1 18.72 -9.25 -6.68
CA MET A 1 17.79 -8.38 -5.93
C MET A 1 18.47 -7.06 -5.65
N ALA A 2 18.77 -6.33 -6.72
CA ALA A 2 19.23 -4.96 -6.68
C ALA A 2 18.05 -4.09 -7.14
N TYR A 3 17.48 -3.35 -6.20
CA TYR A 3 16.52 -2.29 -6.49
C TYR A 3 17.00 -1.01 -5.82
N THR A 4 16.65 0.12 -6.39
CA THR A 4 16.81 1.43 -5.76
C THR A 4 15.62 2.24 -6.17
N LEU A 5 14.80 2.62 -5.20
CA LEU A 5 13.54 3.33 -5.41
C LEU A 5 13.53 4.54 -4.48
N GLU A 6 13.28 5.72 -5.05
CA GLU A 6 12.99 6.96 -4.35
C GLU A 6 11.62 7.43 -4.79
N GLY A 7 10.81 7.88 -3.84
CA GLY A 7 9.48 8.34 -4.14
C GLY A 7 8.64 8.66 -2.93
N ARG A 8 7.33 8.63 -3.14
CA ARG A 8 6.32 9.01 -2.16
C ARG A 8 5.38 7.85 -1.91
N ILE A 9 4.98 7.72 -0.65
CA ILE A 9 3.97 6.79 -0.19
C ILE A 9 2.77 7.58 0.31
N LEU A 10 1.58 7.11 -0.06
CA LEU A 10 0.31 7.56 0.48
C LEU A 10 -0.37 6.37 1.15
N GLU A 11 -0.56 6.46 2.46
CA GLU A 11 -1.27 5.47 3.26
C GLU A 11 -2.47 6.14 3.92
N VAL A 12 -3.65 5.60 3.64
CA VAL A 12 -4.91 6.12 4.18
C VAL A 12 -5.78 4.94 4.59
N CYS A 13 -6.44 5.07 5.74
CA CYS A 13 -7.47 4.15 6.21
C CYS A 13 -8.62 4.95 6.81
N ASP A 14 -9.71 4.26 7.12
CA ASP A 14 -10.94 4.81 7.69
C ASP A 14 -10.92 4.97 9.22
N CYS A 15 -9.75 4.80 9.87
CA CYS A 15 -9.59 5.03 11.30
C CYS A 15 -9.66 6.53 11.66
N ASN A 16 -9.98 6.84 12.92
CA ASN A 16 -10.35 8.21 13.34
C ASN A 16 -9.18 9.20 13.39
N VAL A 17 -7.98 8.77 13.79
CA VAL A 17 -6.82 9.68 13.97
C VAL A 17 -5.52 9.05 13.50
N LEU A 18 -4.95 8.16 14.31
CA LEU A 18 -3.76 7.37 13.98
C LEU A 18 -4.20 5.93 13.82
N CYS A 19 -3.72 5.27 12.77
CA CYS A 19 -4.10 3.90 12.52
C CYS A 19 -3.52 2.96 13.60
N PRO A 20 -4.37 2.33 14.44
CA PRO A 20 -3.92 1.45 15.52
C PRO A 20 -3.24 0.18 14.97
N CYS A 21 -3.56 -0.22 13.74
CA CYS A 21 -3.01 -1.41 13.09
C CYS A 21 -1.49 -1.33 12.89
N TRP A 22 -0.88 -0.14 12.89
CA TRP A 22 0.59 0.02 12.83
C TRP A 22 1.32 -0.64 14.00
N ILE A 23 0.63 -0.76 15.14
CA ILE A 23 1.17 -1.39 16.34
C ILE A 23 0.48 -2.74 16.63
N GLY A 24 -0.31 -3.27 15.68
CA GLY A 24 -0.98 -4.56 15.79
C GLY A 24 -2.31 -4.55 16.55
N GLU A 25 -2.84 -3.37 16.89
CA GLU A 25 -4.14 -3.22 17.53
C GLU A 25 -5.29 -3.28 16.49
N ASP A 26 -6.49 -3.58 16.98
CA ASP A 26 -7.69 -3.70 16.15
C ASP A 26 -8.08 -2.35 15.51
N PRO A 27 -8.64 -2.35 14.28
CA PRO A 27 -9.11 -1.12 13.65
C PRO A 27 -10.32 -0.55 14.37
N ASP A 28 -10.45 0.78 14.36
CA ASP A 28 -11.49 1.51 15.09
C ASP A 28 -12.92 1.04 14.78
N ASN A 29 -13.18 0.64 13.54
CA ASN A 29 -14.51 0.28 13.05
C ASN A 29 -14.76 -1.25 13.05
N GLY A 30 -13.81 -2.06 13.58
CA GLY A 30 -13.84 -3.53 13.50
C GLY A 30 -13.51 -4.10 12.12
N THR A 31 -13.36 -3.24 11.11
CA THR A 31 -12.82 -3.52 9.79
C THR A 31 -11.83 -2.43 9.43
N CYS A 32 -10.91 -2.71 8.51
CA CYS A 32 -10.03 -1.70 7.93
C CYS A 32 -10.26 -1.62 6.41
N ASP A 33 -10.77 -0.48 5.97
CA ASP A 33 -10.85 -0.11 4.56
C ASP A 33 -9.69 0.85 4.27
N SER A 34 -8.67 0.35 3.59
CA SER A 34 -7.41 1.07 3.40
C SER A 34 -6.96 1.14 1.95
N ILE A 35 -6.15 2.14 1.68
CA ILE A 35 -5.39 2.28 0.45
C ILE A 35 -3.93 2.58 0.79
N ILE A 36 -3.03 1.90 0.08
CA ILE A 36 -1.61 2.20 0.04
C ILE A 36 -1.22 2.46 -1.41
N ALA A 37 -0.63 3.62 -1.68
CA ALA A 37 -0.17 3.99 -3.01
C ALA A 37 1.29 4.40 -2.97
N TYR A 38 2.05 3.93 -3.95
CA TYR A 38 3.43 4.27 -4.20
C TYR A 38 3.51 5.03 -5.51
N HIS A 39 4.14 6.20 -5.48
CA HIS A 39 4.58 6.88 -6.67
C HIS A 39 6.11 6.87 -6.68
N ILE A 40 6.70 6.25 -7.69
CA ILE A 40 8.15 6.14 -7.82
C ILE A 40 8.62 7.40 -8.56
N ASP A 41 9.29 8.31 -7.87
CA ASP A 41 9.84 9.51 -8.50
C ASP A 41 11.07 9.13 -9.35
N GLN A 42 11.95 8.28 -8.81
CA GLN A 42 13.11 7.73 -9.52
C GLN A 42 13.40 6.31 -9.04
N GLY A 43 13.69 5.38 -9.95
CA GLY A 43 14.14 4.07 -9.50
C GLY A 43 14.37 3.03 -10.58
N THR A 44 15.10 1.99 -10.18
CA THR A 44 15.35 0.81 -11.02
C THR A 44 15.13 -0.48 -10.24
N ILE A 45 14.64 -1.50 -10.93
CA ILE A 45 14.50 -2.87 -10.42
C ILE A 45 15.21 -3.80 -11.39
N GLU A 46 16.31 -4.44 -10.96
CA GLU A 46 17.09 -5.36 -11.81
C GLU A 46 17.49 -4.76 -13.17
N GLY A 47 17.75 -3.44 -13.20
CA GLY A 47 18.11 -2.70 -14.42
C GLY A 47 16.93 -2.20 -15.26
N VAL A 48 15.68 -2.51 -14.89
CA VAL A 48 14.47 -1.94 -15.50
C VAL A 48 14.17 -0.60 -14.84
N ASP A 49 14.04 0.46 -15.64
CA ASP A 49 13.60 1.77 -15.16
C ASP A 49 12.10 1.74 -14.85
N VAL A 50 11.76 2.12 -13.62
CA VAL A 50 10.37 2.17 -13.12
C VAL A 50 10.00 3.57 -12.65
N SER A 51 10.81 4.57 -13.02
CA SER A 51 10.59 5.98 -12.67
C SER A 51 9.28 6.50 -13.27
N GLY A 52 8.54 7.28 -12.49
CA GLY A 52 7.26 7.87 -12.87
C GLY A 52 6.07 6.92 -12.80
N LEU A 53 6.25 5.63 -12.47
CA LEU A 53 5.15 4.68 -12.33
C LEU A 53 4.45 4.82 -10.98
N THR A 54 3.14 4.58 -10.99
CA THR A 54 2.31 4.54 -9.79
C THR A 54 1.70 3.16 -9.59
N MET A 55 1.75 2.64 -8.37
CA MET A 55 1.00 1.45 -7.98
C MET A 55 0.16 1.79 -6.76
N ALA A 56 -1.07 1.30 -6.72
CA ALA A 56 -1.90 1.38 -5.53
C ALA A 56 -2.47 0.01 -5.18
N MET A 57 -2.75 -0.22 -3.91
CA MET A 57 -3.47 -1.37 -3.41
C MET A 57 -4.55 -0.88 -2.47
N LEU A 58 -5.78 -1.31 -2.74
CA LEU A 58 -6.91 -1.12 -1.84
C LEU A 58 -7.14 -2.43 -1.13
N ALA A 59 -7.39 -2.39 0.18
CA ALA A 59 -7.64 -3.57 0.99
C ALA A 59 -8.86 -3.38 1.88
N HIS A 60 -9.69 -4.41 1.93
CA HIS A 60 -10.70 -4.62 2.94
C HIS A 60 -10.24 -5.76 3.86
N ILE A 61 -10.02 -5.42 5.13
CA ILE A 61 -9.51 -6.35 6.14
C ILE A 61 -10.59 -6.55 7.21
N PRO A 62 -11.07 -7.79 7.42
CA PRO A 62 -11.98 -8.08 8.51
C PRO A 62 -11.19 -8.23 9.82
N GLY A 63 -11.41 -7.34 10.79
CA GLY A 63 -10.76 -7.40 12.11
C GLY A 63 -9.27 -7.03 12.09
N ASN A 64 -8.47 -7.76 12.88
CA ASN A 64 -7.06 -7.45 13.09
C ASN A 64 -6.23 -7.70 11.82
N VAL A 65 -5.31 -6.79 11.51
CA VAL A 65 -4.42 -6.93 10.34
C VAL A 65 -3.51 -8.15 10.44
N LEU A 66 -3.21 -8.67 11.62
CA LEU A 66 -2.33 -9.84 11.76
C LEU A 66 -3.08 -11.17 11.56
N ASP A 67 -4.41 -11.16 11.55
CA ASP A 67 -5.24 -12.36 11.40
C ASP A 67 -5.46 -12.77 9.93
N GLY A 68 -5.10 -11.92 8.97
CA GLY A 68 -5.20 -12.23 7.54
C GLY A 68 -6.62 -12.09 6.98
N ASN A 69 -6.96 -12.93 5.99
CA ASN A 69 -8.26 -12.93 5.29
C ASN A 69 -8.61 -11.61 4.57
N PHE A 70 -7.59 -10.92 4.06
CA PHE A 70 -7.79 -9.65 3.36
C PHE A 70 -8.40 -9.90 1.98
N ARG A 71 -9.22 -8.94 1.53
CA ARG A 71 -9.56 -8.80 0.12
C ARG A 71 -8.84 -7.57 -0.39
N ALA A 72 -8.00 -7.74 -1.41
CA ALA A 72 -7.23 -6.64 -1.96
C ALA A 72 -7.44 -6.52 -3.48
N VAL A 73 -7.34 -5.29 -3.96
CA VAL A 73 -7.29 -4.95 -5.38
C VAL A 73 -6.02 -4.16 -5.61
N ALA A 74 -5.19 -4.63 -6.54
CA ALA A 74 -4.03 -3.90 -7.01
C ALA A 74 -4.38 -3.10 -8.26
N TYR A 75 -3.97 -1.85 -8.29
CA TYR A 75 -3.98 -0.97 -9.45
C TYR A 75 -2.53 -0.72 -9.87
N LEU A 76 -2.23 -1.04 -11.12
CA LEU A 76 -0.95 -0.77 -11.75
C LEU A 76 -1.14 0.31 -12.81
N ASP A 77 -0.18 1.23 -12.88
CA ASP A 77 -0.09 2.21 -13.96
C ASP A 77 -0.19 1.52 -15.33
N ASP A 78 -0.92 2.12 -16.26
CA ASP A 78 -1.08 1.56 -17.61
C ASP A 78 0.22 1.60 -18.42
N LYS A 79 1.18 2.42 -17.97
CA LYS A 79 2.54 2.50 -18.51
C LYS A 79 3.47 1.38 -18.05
N ALA A 80 3.07 0.57 -17.06
CA ALA A 80 3.90 -0.52 -16.56
C ALA A 80 3.95 -1.68 -17.59
N SER A 81 5.14 -2.23 -17.85
CA SER A 81 5.38 -3.27 -18.85
C SER A 81 6.46 -4.27 -18.44
#